data_AF-A0A6P5ZWK6-F1
#
_entry.id   AF-A0A6P5ZWK6-F1
#
_cell.length_a   1.000
_cell.length_b   1.000
_cell.length_c   1.000
_cell.angle_alpha   90.00
_cell.angle_beta   90.00
_cell.angle_gamma   90.00
#
_symmetry.space_group_name_H-M   'P 1'
#
loop_
_entity.id
_entity.type
_entity.pdbx_description
1 polymer ?
#
loop_
_entity_poly.entity_id
_entity_poly.type
_entity_poly.pdbx_seq_one_letter_code
_entity_poly.pdbx_strand_id
1 'polypeptide(L)'
;MSKPVQIILILSCDKYLDMWVLVLLLEPYLAILRTCKPIKGTTYRYMISLLYPIRFFLGSFHYLGSDPVIHSIKAAVNRLSNSTNFFEFLGKHAFIMQDDLPTPSEDDGAEQRYHFMSLLLNLVNTFLYMVNTYIIVPTADDYSLSLGAAATVCGVVIGSMAVAQVFSSVYFSAWSNRSYLRPLVFSSVVLLIGNTLYALAYDLNSIAVLLVGRLFCGLGSARAVNRRYISDCVPHKLRMQASAGFVSASALGMACGPALASLFQTDFKIYKLTFNQDTLPGWIMVLSWIVYLLWLWISFREPPQEIKENRTPREVHAGSSVNYTVENGFTRPLLLNMESKQQGQNEDQEYDDGEEDSCEKAHKPVTSIVSAYRLLTPSVKVQLFVYFMLKYAMEILLAEASVITAYYFIWSTSSVAIFLACLGLTVLPVNIIVGTYISNMFEERQVLLASEIMVLIGILLSFHIGIPYSVPQYVGSALITFVSAEVLEGVNLSLLSRVMSSRLSRGTYNGGLLSTEAGTLARVIADGTITLSGYLGVGRLLNVTLIPSLFICITSIIATCFTYNSLY
;
A
#
# COMPACT_ATOMS: atom_id res chain seq x y z
N MET A 1 -23.37 46.45 -47.72
CA MET A 1 -24.76 45.94 -47.84
C MET A 1 -24.68 44.42 -47.76
N SER A 2 -25.39 43.63 -46.98
CA SER A 2 -26.45 43.77 -45.98
C SER A 2 -26.49 42.40 -45.25
N LYS A 3 -26.72 42.41 -43.93
CA LYS A 3 -27.03 41.26 -43.04
C LYS A 3 -28.22 40.39 -43.56
N PRO A 4 -28.47 39.14 -43.08
CA PRO A 4 -28.62 38.86 -41.65
C PRO A 4 -28.15 37.52 -41.05
N VAL A 5 -28.05 37.61 -39.72
CA VAL A 5 -27.98 36.57 -38.69
C VAL A 5 -29.25 35.73 -38.69
N GLN A 6 -29.13 34.40 -38.50
CA GLN A 6 -30.18 33.61 -37.87
C GLN A 6 -29.59 32.48 -37.00
N ILE A 7 -30.05 32.50 -35.76
CA ILE A 7 -29.77 31.62 -34.61
C ILE A 7 -30.40 30.24 -34.86
N ILE A 8 -29.67 29.13 -34.65
CA ILE A 8 -30.28 27.80 -34.39
C ILE A 8 -29.47 27.05 -33.32
N LEU A 9 -30.25 26.46 -32.41
CA LEU A 9 -29.98 25.81 -31.13
C LEU A 9 -28.86 24.75 -31.12
N ILE A 10 -28.11 24.73 -30.02
CA ILE A 10 -27.40 23.54 -29.52
C ILE A 10 -28.44 22.62 -28.88
N LEU A 11 -28.70 21.48 -29.52
CA LEU A 11 -29.43 20.35 -28.95
C LEU A 11 -28.63 19.07 -29.23
N SER A 12 -28.06 18.54 -28.14
CA SER A 12 -27.85 17.13 -27.81
C SER A 12 -27.72 16.11 -28.96
N CYS A 13 -26.53 15.54 -29.15
CA CYS A 13 -26.25 14.21 -29.74
C CYS A 13 -24.73 14.05 -29.97
N ASP A 14 -24.08 12.90 -29.95
CA ASP A 14 -24.17 11.67 -29.19
C ASP A 14 -22.81 10.94 -29.42
N LYS A 15 -22.48 10.04 -28.50
CA LYS A 15 -21.26 9.23 -28.33
C LYS A 15 -20.75 8.41 -29.53
N TYR A 16 -20.24 9.03 -30.60
CA TYR A 16 -19.62 8.27 -31.72
C TYR A 16 -18.25 8.72 -32.22
N LEU A 17 -17.60 9.70 -31.58
CA LEU A 17 -16.32 10.23 -32.06
C LEU A 17 -15.05 9.54 -31.55
N ASP A 18 -15.13 8.61 -30.58
CA ASP A 18 -13.93 8.01 -29.97
C ASP A 18 -13.37 6.77 -30.68
N MET A 19 -14.10 6.19 -31.64
CA MET A 19 -13.65 4.92 -32.26
C MET A 19 -12.50 5.10 -33.26
N TRP A 20 -12.39 6.27 -33.91
CA TRP A 20 -11.36 6.52 -34.93
C TRP A 20 -9.98 6.80 -34.33
N VAL A 21 -9.93 7.41 -33.14
CA VAL A 21 -8.68 7.66 -32.40
C VAL A 21 -8.10 6.34 -31.87
N LEU A 22 -8.96 5.43 -31.43
CA LEU A 22 -8.56 4.09 -30.98
C LEU A 22 -7.99 3.24 -32.13
N VAL A 23 -8.51 3.38 -33.35
CA VAL A 23 -8.03 2.66 -34.55
C VAL A 23 -6.64 3.13 -34.97
N LEU A 24 -6.33 4.43 -34.86
CA LEU A 24 -5.01 4.98 -35.13
C LEU A 24 -3.95 4.55 -34.09
N LEU A 25 -4.36 4.35 -32.83
CA LEU A 25 -3.48 3.83 -31.76
C LEU A 25 -3.23 2.31 -31.86
N LEU A 26 -4.14 1.56 -32.48
CA LEU A 26 -4.04 0.09 -32.62
C LEU A 26 -3.39 -0.40 -33.92
N GLU A 27 -3.19 0.45 -34.94
CA GLU A 27 -2.52 0.06 -36.19
C GLU A 27 -1.14 -0.61 -36.00
N PRO A 28 -0.23 -0.12 -35.12
CA PRO A 28 1.05 -0.80 -34.90
C PRO A 28 0.90 -2.17 -34.21
N TYR A 29 -0.18 -2.39 -33.43
CA TYR A 29 -0.49 -3.68 -32.81
C TYR A 29 -1.16 -4.67 -33.78
N LEU A 30 -1.95 -4.17 -34.72
CA LEU A 30 -2.60 -4.97 -35.76
C LEU A 30 -1.62 -5.46 -36.84
N ALA A 31 -0.50 -4.77 -37.05
CA ALA A 31 0.60 -5.23 -37.90
C ALA A 31 1.26 -6.51 -37.35
N ILE A 32 1.37 -6.63 -36.02
CA ILE A 32 1.91 -7.80 -35.32
C ILE A 32 0.92 -8.98 -35.34
N LEU A 33 -0.39 -8.69 -35.38
CA LEU A 33 -1.44 -9.70 -35.50
C LEU A 33 -1.65 -10.22 -36.95
N ARG A 34 -1.09 -9.57 -37.98
CA ARG A 34 -1.17 -10.06 -39.38
C ARG A 34 -0.28 -11.28 -39.65
N THR A 35 0.71 -11.56 -38.82
CA THR A 35 1.62 -12.70 -38.96
C THR A 35 1.04 -14.03 -38.43
N CYS A 36 -0.11 -14.02 -37.76
CA CYS A 36 -0.79 -15.24 -37.32
C CYS A 36 -2.17 -15.41 -37.99
N LYS A 37 -2.25 -16.30 -38.97
CA LYS A 37 -3.49 -16.99 -39.36
C LYS A 37 -3.28 -18.49 -39.09
N PRO A 38 -4.26 -19.23 -38.53
CA PRO A 38 -5.68 -19.08 -38.84
C PRO A 38 -6.62 -19.22 -37.62
N ILE A 39 -7.20 -18.13 -37.11
CA ILE A 39 -8.45 -18.17 -36.31
C ILE A 39 -9.30 -16.94 -36.68
N LYS A 40 -9.96 -16.99 -37.84
CA LYS A 40 -10.83 -15.88 -38.31
C LYS A 40 -12.33 -16.23 -38.38
N GLY A 41 -12.74 -17.44 -37.99
CA GLY A 41 -14.14 -17.87 -38.13
C GLY A 41 -15.02 -17.72 -36.89
N THR A 42 -14.47 -17.90 -35.69
CA THR A 42 -15.27 -18.31 -34.53
C THR A 42 -15.52 -17.20 -33.50
N THR A 43 -14.63 -16.20 -33.40
CA THR A 43 -14.68 -15.19 -32.33
C THR A 43 -15.70 -14.08 -32.60
N TYR A 44 -15.96 -13.74 -33.87
CA TYR A 44 -16.87 -12.64 -34.22
C TYR A 44 -18.36 -13.00 -34.08
N ARG A 45 -18.71 -14.30 -34.14
CA ARG A 45 -20.11 -14.76 -33.96
C ARG A 45 -20.55 -14.82 -32.51
N TYR A 46 -19.63 -15.04 -31.57
CA TYR A 46 -19.93 -15.08 -30.14
C TYR A 46 -20.11 -13.70 -29.51
N MET A 47 -19.38 -12.69 -30.00
CA MET A 47 -19.43 -11.34 -29.42
C MET A 47 -20.72 -10.57 -29.75
N ILE A 48 -21.36 -10.87 -30.90
CA ILE A 48 -22.62 -10.23 -31.31
C ILE A 48 -23.85 -10.94 -30.72
N SER A 49 -23.74 -12.23 -30.36
CA SER A 49 -24.87 -12.99 -29.81
C SER A 49 -25.13 -12.76 -28.30
N LEU A 50 -24.17 -12.18 -27.57
CA LEU A 50 -24.31 -11.92 -26.12
C LEU A 50 -24.90 -10.54 -25.77
N LEU A 51 -24.99 -9.62 -26.73
CA LEU A 51 -25.37 -8.22 -26.48
C LEU A 51 -26.84 -7.90 -26.77
N TYR A 52 -27.68 -8.86 -27.16
CA TYR A 52 -29.04 -8.57 -27.65
C TYR A 52 -30.27 -9.19 -26.94
N PRO A 53 -30.17 -10.03 -25.87
CA PRO A 53 -31.39 -10.36 -25.10
C PRO A 53 -31.31 -10.14 -23.57
N ILE A 54 -30.38 -9.32 -23.03
CA ILE A 54 -30.33 -9.10 -21.57
C ILE A 54 -31.31 -8.00 -21.09
N ARG A 55 -31.80 -7.12 -21.98
CA ARG A 55 -32.78 -6.08 -21.61
C ARG A 55 -34.25 -6.53 -21.61
N PHE A 56 -34.58 -7.69 -22.16
CA PHE A 56 -35.97 -8.15 -22.27
C PHE A 56 -36.38 -9.23 -21.25
N PHE A 57 -35.43 -9.79 -20.49
CA PHE A 57 -35.69 -10.91 -19.57
C PHE A 57 -35.82 -10.49 -18.08
N LEU A 58 -35.64 -9.21 -17.75
CA LEU A 58 -35.66 -8.69 -16.37
C LEU A 58 -37.05 -8.23 -15.89
N GLY A 59 -38.11 -8.42 -16.70
CA GLY A 59 -39.48 -8.02 -16.35
C GLY A 59 -40.37 -9.09 -15.72
N SER A 60 -39.90 -10.34 -15.53
CA SER A 60 -40.82 -11.46 -15.21
C SER A 60 -40.34 -12.45 -14.15
N PHE A 61 -39.51 -12.04 -13.19
CA PHE A 61 -39.20 -12.86 -12.03
C PHE A 61 -39.40 -12.08 -10.72
N HIS A 62 -40.67 -11.98 -10.29
CA HIS A 62 -41.02 -11.54 -8.94
C HIS A 62 -41.32 -12.70 -7.97
N TYR A 63 -41.19 -13.95 -8.38
CA TYR A 63 -41.37 -15.09 -7.49
C TYR A 63 -40.47 -16.24 -7.93
N LEU A 64 -39.29 -16.38 -7.30
CA LEU A 64 -38.66 -17.67 -7.00
C LEU A 64 -37.45 -17.42 -6.08
N GLY A 65 -37.25 -18.31 -5.12
CA GLY A 65 -36.37 -18.14 -3.96
C GLY A 65 -34.89 -17.92 -4.27
N SER A 66 -34.20 -17.41 -3.25
CA SER A 66 -32.78 -17.05 -3.19
C SER A 66 -31.84 -18.15 -3.69
N ASP A 67 -31.55 -18.15 -4.98
CA ASP A 67 -30.63 -19.08 -5.61
C ASP A 67 -29.16 -18.66 -5.31
N PRO A 68 -28.30 -19.53 -4.73
CA PRO A 68 -26.91 -19.20 -4.44
C PRO A 68 -26.11 -18.76 -5.66
N VAL A 69 -26.53 -19.18 -6.87
CA VAL A 69 -25.94 -18.74 -8.14
C VAL A 69 -26.29 -17.28 -8.45
N ILE A 70 -27.50 -16.82 -8.12
CA ILE A 70 -27.89 -15.41 -8.29
C ILE A 70 -27.11 -14.52 -7.30
N HIS A 71 -26.85 -15.02 -6.09
CA HIS A 71 -26.03 -14.31 -5.12
C HIS A 71 -24.55 -14.24 -5.54
N SER A 72 -23.98 -15.32 -6.10
CA SER A 72 -22.60 -15.31 -6.61
C SER A 72 -22.46 -14.42 -7.85
N ILE A 73 -23.46 -14.39 -8.73
CA ILE A 73 -23.51 -13.48 -9.88
C ILE A 73 -23.63 -12.03 -9.41
N LYS A 74 -24.51 -11.71 -8.46
CA LYS A 74 -24.59 -10.36 -7.88
C LYS A 74 -23.30 -9.96 -7.17
N ALA A 75 -22.65 -10.87 -6.47
CA ALA A 75 -21.37 -10.63 -5.82
C ALA A 75 -20.24 -10.41 -6.84
N ALA A 76 -20.20 -11.18 -7.93
CA ALA A 76 -19.25 -11.02 -9.02
C ALA A 76 -19.48 -9.70 -9.79
N VAL A 77 -20.74 -9.33 -10.04
CA VAL A 77 -21.10 -8.03 -10.65
C VAL A 77 -20.71 -6.87 -9.74
N ASN A 78 -20.94 -6.97 -8.43
CA ASN A 78 -20.51 -5.95 -7.47
C ASN A 78 -18.97 -5.86 -7.36
N ARG A 79 -18.25 -6.98 -7.46
CA ARG A 79 -16.78 -7.00 -7.51
C ARG A 79 -16.25 -6.37 -8.81
N LEU A 80 -16.85 -6.71 -9.95
CA LEU A 80 -16.50 -6.16 -11.26
C LEU A 80 -16.77 -4.66 -11.36
N SER A 81 -17.89 -4.19 -10.79
CA SER A 81 -18.23 -2.77 -10.69
C SER A 81 -17.30 -2.00 -9.73
N ASN A 82 -16.61 -2.68 -8.80
CA ASN A 82 -15.68 -2.06 -7.87
C ASN A 82 -14.23 -2.03 -8.37
N SER A 83 -13.82 -2.93 -9.29
CA SER A 83 -12.44 -3.03 -9.77
C SER A 83 -12.12 -2.12 -10.97
N THR A 84 -13.08 -1.85 -11.84
CA THR A 84 -12.95 -0.85 -12.92
C THR A 84 -13.04 0.59 -12.42
N ASN A 85 -13.38 0.77 -11.14
CA ASN A 85 -13.77 2.05 -10.59
C ASN A 85 -12.61 2.89 -10.06
N PHE A 86 -11.33 2.49 -10.00
CA PHE A 86 -10.31 3.36 -9.37
C PHE A 86 -10.06 4.66 -10.15
N PHE A 87 -9.86 4.57 -11.48
CA PHE A 87 -9.71 5.75 -12.34
C PHE A 87 -11.04 6.49 -12.53
N GLU A 88 -12.18 5.78 -12.52
CA GLU A 88 -13.51 6.39 -12.53
C GLU A 88 -13.86 7.04 -11.20
N PHE A 89 -13.33 6.55 -10.08
CA PHE A 89 -13.45 7.08 -8.72
C PHE A 89 -12.58 8.33 -8.57
N LEU A 90 -11.31 8.26 -8.97
CA LEU A 90 -10.44 9.44 -9.07
C LEU A 90 -11.04 10.46 -10.03
N GLY A 91 -11.55 10.03 -11.19
CA GLY A 91 -12.18 10.90 -12.18
C GLY A 91 -13.45 11.57 -11.65
N LYS A 92 -14.42 10.80 -11.12
CA LYS A 92 -15.67 11.33 -10.56
C LYS A 92 -15.43 12.26 -9.38
N HIS A 93 -14.45 11.98 -8.51
CA HIS A 93 -14.18 12.82 -7.34
C HIS A 93 -13.22 13.99 -7.63
N ALA A 94 -12.40 13.93 -8.68
CA ALA A 94 -11.59 15.06 -9.13
C ALA A 94 -12.36 16.07 -9.99
N PHE A 95 -13.41 15.62 -10.72
CA PHE A 95 -14.22 16.48 -11.58
C PHE A 95 -15.52 17.00 -10.94
N ILE A 96 -16.01 16.40 -9.85
CA ILE A 96 -17.20 16.90 -9.13
C ILE A 96 -16.73 17.68 -7.90
N MET A 97 -16.34 18.93 -8.15
CA MET A 97 -16.16 19.94 -7.11
C MET A 97 -17.56 20.54 -6.84
N GLN A 98 -18.13 20.23 -5.67
CA GLN A 98 -19.40 20.77 -5.13
C GLN A 98 -20.65 20.64 -6.02
N ASP A 99 -21.56 19.75 -5.61
CA ASP A 99 -22.98 20.02 -5.37
C ASP A 99 -23.74 18.71 -5.45
N ASP A 100 -24.07 18.13 -4.29
CA ASP A 100 -25.31 17.38 -4.08
C ASP A 100 -25.43 17.12 -2.56
N LEU A 101 -26.34 17.85 -1.92
CA LEU A 101 -26.76 17.62 -0.53
C LEU A 101 -27.70 16.40 -0.48
N PRO A 102 -27.41 15.35 0.33
CA PRO A 102 -28.42 14.38 0.69
C PRO A 102 -29.07 14.76 2.03
N THR A 103 -30.36 14.45 2.15
CA THR A 103 -31.17 14.53 3.37
C THR A 103 -30.65 13.59 4.47
N PRO A 104 -30.75 13.97 5.76
CA PRO A 104 -30.07 13.24 6.83
C PRO A 104 -30.80 11.93 7.15
N SER A 105 -30.09 10.82 7.01
CA SER A 105 -30.48 9.52 7.57
C SER A 105 -29.31 9.01 8.43
N GLU A 106 -29.60 8.20 9.45
CA GLU A 106 -28.72 7.87 10.59
C GLU A 106 -27.34 7.25 10.26
N ASP A 107 -26.99 7.04 8.98
CA ASP A 107 -25.66 6.62 8.48
C ASP A 107 -24.70 7.81 8.18
N ASP A 108 -25.19 9.06 8.31
CA ASP A 108 -24.47 10.31 7.95
C ASP A 108 -23.19 10.57 8.75
N GLY A 109 -23.06 10.00 9.96
CA GLY A 109 -21.90 10.22 10.82
C GLY A 109 -20.58 9.63 10.27
N ALA A 110 -20.68 8.64 9.38
CA ALA A 110 -19.54 8.00 8.73
C ALA A 110 -19.17 8.68 7.40
N GLU A 111 -20.15 9.19 6.64
CA GLU A 111 -19.92 9.90 5.38
C GLU A 111 -19.30 11.29 5.61
N GLN A 112 -19.62 11.95 6.73
CA GLN A 112 -19.06 13.27 7.07
C GLN A 112 -17.56 13.26 7.45
N ARG A 113 -16.95 12.08 7.65
CA ARG A 113 -15.51 11.90 7.95
C ARG A 113 -14.61 11.87 6.72
N TYR A 114 -15.19 11.71 5.54
CA TYR A 114 -14.45 11.46 4.32
C TYR A 114 -14.22 12.75 3.54
N HIS A 115 -12.98 13.26 3.57
CA HIS A 115 -12.56 14.38 2.73
C HIS A 115 -11.61 13.88 1.64
N PHE A 116 -12.10 13.86 0.39
CA PHE A 116 -11.36 13.32 -0.76
C PHE A 116 -9.99 13.99 -0.94
N MET A 117 -9.91 15.32 -0.81
CA MET A 117 -8.63 16.04 -0.94
C MET A 117 -7.61 15.63 0.13
N SER A 118 -8.06 15.30 1.35
CA SER A 118 -7.17 14.81 2.40
C SER A 118 -6.67 13.40 2.09
N LEU A 119 -7.50 12.53 1.48
CA LEU A 119 -7.06 11.23 0.96
C LEU A 119 -6.05 11.40 -0.19
N LEU A 120 -6.33 12.29 -1.14
CA LEU A 120 -5.44 12.59 -2.26
C LEU A 120 -4.08 13.08 -1.78
N LEU A 121 -4.03 14.00 -0.81
CA LEU A 121 -2.77 14.47 -0.21
C LEU A 121 -1.98 13.33 0.47
N ASN A 122 -2.65 12.40 1.14
CA ASN A 122 -1.99 11.20 1.69
C ASN A 122 -1.41 10.29 0.59
N LEU A 123 -2.12 10.14 -0.53
CA LEU A 123 -1.64 9.37 -1.68
C LEU A 123 -0.45 10.07 -2.36
N VAL A 124 -0.52 11.39 -2.55
CA VAL A 124 0.58 12.21 -3.10
C VAL A 124 1.79 12.17 -2.17
N ASN A 125 1.61 12.25 -0.85
CA ASN A 125 2.70 12.07 0.12
C ASN A 125 3.40 10.74 -0.07
N THR A 126 2.62 9.66 -0.19
CA THR A 126 3.13 8.31 -0.40
C THR A 126 3.90 8.22 -1.71
N PHE A 127 3.33 8.72 -2.80
CA PHE A 127 3.98 8.79 -4.11
C PHE A 127 5.31 9.53 -4.02
N LEU A 128 5.30 10.76 -3.49
CA LEU A 128 6.49 11.62 -3.41
C LEU A 128 7.57 11.02 -2.51
N TYR A 129 7.19 10.37 -1.41
CA TYR A 129 8.13 9.64 -0.55
C TYR A 129 8.78 8.46 -1.27
N MET A 130 8.03 7.73 -2.10
CA MET A 130 8.60 6.64 -2.89
C MET A 130 9.51 7.15 -4.01
N VAL A 131 9.14 8.25 -4.68
CA VAL A 131 10.06 8.95 -5.60
C VAL A 131 11.36 9.30 -4.86
N ASN A 132 11.27 9.94 -3.69
CA ASN A 132 12.43 10.31 -2.88
C ASN A 132 13.34 9.13 -2.51
N THR A 133 12.73 7.96 -2.28
CA THR A 133 13.46 6.75 -1.88
C THR A 133 14.27 6.20 -3.05
N TYR A 134 13.66 6.10 -4.22
CA TYR A 134 14.20 5.39 -5.39
C TYR A 134 14.88 6.28 -6.44
N ILE A 135 14.70 7.60 -6.39
CA ILE A 135 15.35 8.56 -7.31
C ILE A 135 16.88 8.50 -7.25
N ILE A 136 17.44 8.08 -6.11
CA ILE A 136 18.89 7.99 -5.92
C ILE A 136 19.49 6.65 -6.35
N VAL A 137 18.66 5.62 -6.55
CA VAL A 137 19.13 4.23 -6.73
C VAL A 137 20.03 4.08 -7.96
N PRO A 138 19.70 4.65 -9.13
CA PRO A 138 20.57 4.54 -10.31
C PRO A 138 21.96 5.15 -10.13
N THR A 139 22.12 6.13 -9.24
CA THR A 139 23.35 6.91 -9.01
C THR A 139 24.04 6.57 -7.70
N ALA A 140 23.49 5.66 -6.88
CA ALA A 140 23.93 5.48 -5.49
C ALA A 140 25.36 4.94 -5.37
N ASP A 141 25.77 4.07 -6.29
CA ASP A 141 27.12 3.52 -6.39
C ASP A 141 28.13 4.54 -6.94
N ASP A 142 27.79 5.26 -8.02
CA ASP A 142 28.61 6.35 -8.57
C ASP A 142 28.85 7.47 -7.55
N TYR A 143 27.81 7.83 -6.79
CA TYR A 143 27.93 8.84 -5.75
C TYR A 143 28.81 8.37 -4.59
N SER A 144 28.71 7.08 -4.20
CA SER A 144 29.59 6.49 -3.19
C SER A 144 31.05 6.49 -3.64
N LEU A 145 31.32 6.15 -4.90
CA LEU A 145 32.66 6.19 -5.51
C LEU A 145 33.22 7.61 -5.55
N SER A 146 32.39 8.60 -5.91
CA SER A 146 32.78 10.02 -5.98
C SER A 146 33.19 10.58 -4.61
N LEU A 147 32.64 10.05 -3.52
CA LEU A 147 33.00 10.39 -2.14
C LEU A 147 34.15 9.54 -1.56
N GLY A 148 34.78 8.68 -2.38
CA GLY A 148 35.91 7.84 -1.99
C GLY A 148 35.56 6.54 -1.28
N ALA A 149 34.30 6.08 -1.35
CA ALA A 149 33.85 4.81 -0.78
C ALA A 149 33.67 3.73 -1.86
N ALA A 150 33.62 2.45 -1.47
CA ALA A 150 33.37 1.35 -2.41
C ALA A 150 31.93 1.41 -2.97
N ALA A 151 31.73 0.99 -4.22
CA ALA A 151 30.41 0.95 -4.86
C ALA A 151 29.35 0.20 -4.05
N THR A 152 29.75 -0.87 -3.33
CA THR A 152 28.87 -1.68 -2.48
C THR A 152 28.36 -0.97 -1.23
N VAL A 153 28.95 0.20 -0.88
CA VAL A 153 28.43 1.09 0.18
C VAL A 153 27.10 1.73 -0.25
N CYS A 154 26.71 1.62 -1.52
CA CYS A 154 25.37 1.99 -1.99
C CYS A 154 24.26 1.33 -1.16
N GLY A 155 24.45 0.08 -0.69
CA GLY A 155 23.50 -0.59 0.20
C GLY A 155 23.32 0.17 1.52
N VAL A 156 24.39 0.67 2.13
CA VAL A 156 24.31 1.51 3.34
C VAL A 156 23.64 2.86 3.05
N VAL A 157 23.97 3.47 1.91
CA VAL A 157 23.36 4.73 1.48
C VAL A 157 21.86 4.57 1.27
N ILE A 158 21.43 3.48 0.61
CA ILE A 158 20.03 3.17 0.37
C ILE A 158 19.34 2.83 1.70
N GLY A 159 19.90 1.89 2.48
CA GLY A 159 19.30 1.34 3.69
C GLY A 159 19.31 2.22 4.93
N SER A 160 20.19 3.23 5.01
CA SER A 160 20.17 4.21 6.10
C SER A 160 18.81 4.90 6.24
N MET A 161 18.12 5.17 5.12
CA MET A 161 16.76 5.69 5.11
C MET A 161 15.77 4.70 5.75
N ALA A 162 15.86 3.41 5.42
CA ALA A 162 15.01 2.38 5.99
C ALA A 162 15.26 2.20 7.51
N VAL A 163 16.51 2.29 7.96
CA VAL A 163 16.86 2.20 9.38
C VAL A 163 16.19 3.32 10.18
N ALA A 164 16.32 4.57 9.72
CA ALA A 164 15.67 5.69 10.37
C ALA A 164 14.13 5.59 10.31
N GLN A 165 13.60 5.05 9.22
CA GLN A 165 12.16 4.85 9.06
C GLN A 165 11.59 3.94 10.17
N VAL A 166 12.23 2.80 10.49
CA VAL A 166 11.78 1.86 11.56
C VAL A 166 11.52 2.58 12.90
N PHE A 167 12.41 3.49 13.28
CA PHE A 167 12.23 4.24 14.54
C PHE A 167 11.15 5.30 14.42
N SER A 168 11.11 6.01 13.29
CA SER A 168 10.15 7.08 13.07
C SER A 168 8.71 6.56 12.99
N SER A 169 8.46 5.42 12.35
CA SER A 169 7.10 4.90 12.13
C SER A 169 6.35 4.66 13.45
N VAL A 170 7.03 4.22 14.50
CA VAL A 170 6.45 4.09 15.85
C VAL A 170 6.01 5.45 16.40
N TYR A 171 6.87 6.47 16.29
CA TYR A 171 6.57 7.82 16.78
C TYR A 171 5.42 8.47 15.99
N PHE A 172 5.47 8.38 14.67
CA PHE A 172 4.43 8.88 13.77
C PHE A 172 3.10 8.15 13.97
N SER A 173 3.12 6.83 14.23
CA SER A 173 1.91 6.09 14.59
C SER A 173 1.34 6.55 15.93
N ALA A 174 2.19 6.86 16.91
CA ALA A 174 1.75 7.39 18.19
C ALA A 174 1.16 8.80 18.06
N TRP A 175 1.79 9.67 17.28
CA TRP A 175 1.36 11.05 17.06
C TRP A 175 0.06 11.14 16.25
N SER A 176 -0.10 10.27 15.25
CA SER A 176 -1.33 10.18 14.45
C SER A 176 -2.57 9.76 15.25
N ASN A 177 -2.43 9.29 16.49
CA ASN A 177 -3.59 9.12 17.40
C ASN A 177 -4.28 10.45 17.72
N ARG A 178 -3.57 11.58 17.63
CA ARG A 178 -4.08 12.91 18.02
C ARG A 178 -4.37 13.82 16.82
N SER A 179 -3.56 13.76 15.77
CA SER A 179 -3.71 14.60 14.57
C SER A 179 -2.95 13.96 13.42
N TYR A 180 -3.51 14.02 12.21
CA TYR A 180 -2.85 13.56 10.98
C TYR A 180 -2.08 14.70 10.30
N LEU A 181 -2.57 15.95 10.40
CA LEU A 181 -1.92 17.10 9.75
C LEU A 181 -0.53 17.40 10.34
N ARG A 182 -0.40 17.42 11.67
CA ARG A 182 0.87 17.80 12.33
C ARG A 182 2.02 16.84 12.01
N PRO A 183 1.84 15.51 12.05
CA PRO A 183 2.85 14.58 11.56
C PRO A 183 3.22 14.81 10.08
N LEU A 184 2.25 15.03 9.18
CA LEU A 184 2.52 15.23 7.75
C LEU A 184 3.34 16.50 7.48
N VAL A 185 3.07 17.58 8.21
CA VAL A 185 3.86 18.82 8.15
C VAL A 185 5.29 18.57 8.64
N PHE A 186 5.44 17.94 9.82
CA PHE A 186 6.76 17.63 10.37
C PHE A 186 7.58 16.73 9.44
N SER A 187 6.95 15.69 8.89
CA SER A 187 7.53 14.80 7.86
C SER A 187 8.10 15.61 6.70
N SER A 188 7.30 16.51 6.12
CA SER A 188 7.71 17.32 4.97
C SER A 188 8.92 18.21 5.30
N VAL A 189 8.94 18.85 6.48
CA VAL A 189 10.08 19.69 6.92
C VAL A 189 11.35 18.86 7.10
N VAL A 190 11.25 17.69 7.73
CA VAL A 190 12.39 16.79 7.92
C VAL A 190 12.93 16.27 6.58
N LEU A 191 12.05 15.98 5.61
CA LEU A 191 12.41 15.60 4.25
C LEU A 191 13.10 16.72 3.46
N LEU A 192 12.74 17.98 3.70
CA LEU A 192 13.46 19.13 3.14
C LEU A 192 14.90 19.19 3.66
N ILE A 193 15.08 19.04 4.97
CA ILE A 193 16.40 19.03 5.61
C ILE A 193 17.23 17.86 5.08
N GLY A 194 16.66 16.65 5.06
CA GLY A 194 17.36 15.44 4.60
C GLY A 194 17.84 15.54 3.15
N ASN A 195 16.97 16.01 2.24
CA ASN A 195 17.34 16.16 0.83
C ASN A 195 18.34 17.29 0.58
N THR A 196 18.28 18.36 1.38
CA THR A 196 19.28 19.44 1.33
C THR A 196 20.65 18.90 1.77
N LEU A 197 20.71 18.16 2.88
CA LEU A 197 21.95 17.53 3.35
C LEU A 197 22.50 16.50 2.36
N TYR A 198 21.62 15.71 1.74
CA TYR A 198 22.00 14.78 0.68
C TYR A 198 22.70 15.51 -0.47
N ALA A 199 22.12 16.58 -1.01
CA ALA A 199 22.73 17.33 -2.12
C ALA A 199 24.05 18.01 -1.71
N LEU A 200 24.12 18.58 -0.49
CA LEU A 200 25.33 19.25 0.01
C LEU A 200 26.49 18.29 0.31
N ALA A 201 26.23 16.99 0.47
CA ALA A 201 27.27 16.01 0.80
C ALA A 201 28.36 15.90 -0.30
N TYR A 202 28.00 16.20 -1.56
CA TYR A 202 28.94 16.23 -2.67
C TYR A 202 29.95 17.38 -2.51
N ASP A 203 29.45 18.60 -2.29
CA ASP A 203 30.30 19.80 -2.13
C ASP A 203 31.12 19.78 -0.83
N LEU A 204 30.63 19.10 0.21
CA LEU A 204 31.34 18.89 1.48
C LEU A 204 32.30 17.69 1.44
N ASN A 205 32.28 16.91 0.36
CA ASN A 205 33.07 15.69 0.17
C ASN A 205 33.03 14.75 1.39
N SER A 206 31.83 14.48 1.91
CA SER A 206 31.66 13.73 3.15
C SER A 206 30.52 12.71 3.07
N ILE A 207 30.87 11.42 3.09
CA ILE A 207 29.90 10.33 3.18
C ILE A 207 29.07 10.37 4.47
N ALA A 208 29.63 10.93 5.55
CA ALA A 208 28.89 11.08 6.80
C ALA A 208 27.70 12.05 6.61
N VAL A 209 27.90 13.16 5.91
CA VAL A 209 26.81 14.11 5.60
C VAL A 209 25.76 13.47 4.70
N LEU A 210 26.20 12.66 3.71
CA LEU A 210 25.30 11.89 2.86
C LEU A 210 24.40 10.96 3.69
N LEU A 211 25.00 10.17 4.58
CA LEU A 211 24.27 9.23 5.45
C LEU A 211 23.35 9.96 6.43
N VAL A 212 23.79 11.08 7.01
CA VAL A 212 22.93 11.91 7.87
C VAL A 212 21.74 12.43 7.06
N GLY A 213 21.95 12.95 5.85
CA GLY A 213 20.84 13.38 4.97
C GLY A 213 19.83 12.26 4.71
N ARG A 214 20.32 11.04 4.42
CA ARG A 214 19.47 9.86 4.21
C ARG A 214 18.72 9.43 5.48
N LEU A 215 19.36 9.48 6.65
CA LEU A 215 18.70 9.24 7.94
C LEU A 215 17.57 10.25 8.17
N PHE A 216 17.80 11.53 7.91
CA PHE A 216 16.73 12.54 7.99
C PHE A 216 15.59 12.23 7.01
N CYS A 217 15.89 11.85 5.76
CA CYS A 217 14.84 11.40 4.82
C CYS A 217 14.02 10.22 5.37
N GLY A 218 14.65 9.28 6.07
CA GLY A 218 13.97 8.17 6.73
C GLY A 218 13.12 8.59 7.93
N LEU A 219 13.63 9.51 8.75
CA LEU A 219 12.90 10.09 9.89
C LEU A 219 11.63 10.84 9.46
N GLY A 220 11.62 11.37 8.24
CA GLY A 220 10.46 12.02 7.66
C GLY A 220 9.39 11.06 7.11
N SER A 221 9.46 9.76 7.37
CA SER A 221 8.51 8.79 6.80
C SER A 221 7.12 8.86 7.44
N ALA A 222 6.16 9.46 6.73
CA ALA A 222 4.76 9.47 7.15
C ALA A 222 3.96 8.24 6.71
N ARG A 223 4.60 7.17 6.19
CA ARG A 223 3.88 6.01 5.61
C ARG A 223 2.95 5.31 6.60
N ALA A 224 3.35 5.20 7.87
CA ALA A 224 2.49 4.65 8.92
C ALA A 224 1.23 5.51 9.13
N VAL A 225 1.36 6.84 9.03
CA VAL A 225 0.24 7.80 9.12
C VAL A 225 -0.69 7.65 7.92
N ASN A 226 -0.14 7.57 6.69
CA ASN A 226 -0.95 7.45 5.47
C ASN A 226 -1.78 6.16 5.47
N ARG A 227 -1.18 5.03 5.85
CA ARG A 227 -1.89 3.74 5.97
C ARG A 227 -2.97 3.79 7.05
N ARG A 228 -2.65 4.40 8.19
CA ARG A 228 -3.61 4.57 9.27
C ARG A 228 -4.77 5.48 8.87
N TYR A 229 -4.51 6.58 8.17
CA TYR A 229 -5.54 7.48 7.68
C TYR A 229 -6.55 6.74 6.79
N ILE A 230 -6.07 5.87 5.90
CA ILE A 230 -6.94 5.02 5.06
C ILE A 230 -7.79 4.08 5.93
N SER A 231 -7.19 3.44 6.95
CA SER A 231 -7.92 2.56 7.85
C SER A 231 -8.99 3.30 8.69
N ASP A 232 -8.68 4.49 9.19
CA ASP A 232 -9.50 5.19 10.17
C ASP A 232 -10.59 6.06 9.50
N CYS A 233 -10.25 6.76 8.41
CA CYS A 233 -11.11 7.78 7.82
C CYS A 233 -11.89 7.32 6.58
N VAL A 234 -11.44 6.26 5.89
CA VAL A 234 -12.13 5.78 4.68
C VAL A 234 -13.25 4.80 5.07
N PRO A 235 -14.48 4.97 4.53
CA PRO A 235 -15.57 4.03 4.76
C PRO A 235 -15.22 2.60 4.32
N HIS A 236 -15.72 1.59 5.03
CA HIS A 236 -15.34 0.19 4.82
C HIS A 236 -15.50 -0.29 3.37
N LYS A 237 -16.55 0.18 2.67
CA LYS A 237 -16.83 -0.13 1.25
C LYS A 237 -15.73 0.38 0.30
N LEU A 238 -15.04 1.48 0.64
CA LEU A 238 -14.02 2.15 -0.19
C LEU A 238 -12.59 1.84 0.27
N ARG A 239 -12.39 1.24 1.45
CA ARG A 239 -11.05 0.96 2.01
C ARG A 239 -10.18 0.10 1.09
N MET A 240 -10.78 -0.89 0.42
CA MET A 240 -10.06 -1.74 -0.53
C MET A 240 -9.52 -0.91 -1.70
N GLN A 241 -10.34 -0.04 -2.29
CA GLN A 241 -9.95 0.84 -3.39
C GLN A 241 -8.90 1.87 -2.95
N ALA A 242 -9.06 2.48 -1.77
CA ALA A 242 -8.08 3.41 -1.22
C ALA A 242 -6.73 2.73 -0.91
N SER A 243 -6.75 1.49 -0.43
CA SER A 243 -5.54 0.68 -0.20
C SER A 243 -4.86 0.30 -1.52
N ALA A 244 -5.64 -0.08 -2.54
CA ALA A 244 -5.12 -0.31 -3.90
C ALA A 244 -4.53 0.97 -4.51
N GLY A 245 -5.15 2.13 -4.26
CA GLY A 245 -4.62 3.45 -4.63
C GLY A 245 -3.30 3.75 -3.94
N PHE A 246 -3.15 3.43 -2.66
CA PHE A 246 -1.88 3.58 -1.92
C PHE A 246 -0.76 2.72 -2.51
N VAL A 247 -1.05 1.46 -2.86
CA VAL A 247 -0.08 0.56 -3.51
C VAL A 247 0.28 1.09 -4.88
N SER A 248 -0.70 1.49 -5.68
CA SER A 248 -0.47 2.05 -7.02
C SER A 248 0.34 3.35 -6.99
N ALA A 249 0.03 4.26 -6.05
CA ALA A 249 0.80 5.49 -5.84
C ALA A 249 2.23 5.19 -5.38
N SER A 250 2.42 4.18 -4.52
CA SER A 250 3.74 3.73 -4.10
C SER A 250 4.55 3.22 -5.30
N ALA A 251 3.98 2.30 -6.08
CA ALA A 251 4.63 1.71 -7.24
C ALA A 251 4.95 2.73 -8.33
N LEU A 252 4.02 3.66 -8.61
CA LEU A 252 4.27 4.76 -9.54
C LEU A 252 5.41 5.65 -9.06
N GLY A 253 5.54 5.88 -7.75
CA GLY A 253 6.66 6.60 -7.18
C GLY A 253 7.99 5.85 -7.34
N MET A 254 8.00 4.53 -7.15
CA MET A 254 9.18 3.69 -7.39
C MET A 254 9.61 3.70 -8.87
N ALA A 255 8.66 3.80 -9.81
CA ALA A 255 8.93 3.94 -11.23
C ALA A 255 9.44 5.35 -11.60
N CYS A 256 8.77 6.37 -11.07
CA CYS A 256 9.02 7.77 -11.39
C CYS A 256 10.37 8.26 -10.84
N GLY A 257 10.83 7.75 -9.70
CA GLY A 257 12.15 8.06 -9.14
C GLY A 257 13.29 7.84 -10.15
N PRO A 258 13.58 6.59 -10.56
CA PRO A 258 14.60 6.32 -11.57
C PRO A 258 14.34 7.04 -12.90
N ALA A 259 13.08 7.19 -13.32
CA ALA A 259 12.76 7.93 -14.54
C ALA A 259 13.23 9.38 -14.47
N LEU A 260 13.00 10.07 -13.34
CA LEU A 260 13.49 11.43 -13.10
C LEU A 260 15.02 11.48 -13.06
N ALA A 261 15.66 10.53 -12.38
CA ALA A 261 17.12 10.44 -12.32
C ALA A 261 17.75 10.34 -13.73
N SER A 262 17.11 9.62 -14.66
CA SER A 262 17.60 9.50 -16.04
C SER A 262 17.65 10.84 -16.81
N LEU A 263 16.80 11.80 -16.44
CA LEU A 263 16.72 13.13 -17.04
C LEU A 263 17.79 14.08 -16.50
N PHE A 264 18.40 13.75 -15.36
CA PHE A 264 19.29 14.64 -14.61
C PHE A 264 20.75 14.53 -15.05
N GLN A 265 21.01 14.53 -16.36
CA GLN A 265 22.37 14.36 -16.89
C GLN A 265 23.18 15.65 -17.01
N THR A 266 22.69 16.74 -16.42
CA THR A 266 23.34 18.05 -16.49
C THR A 266 24.46 18.15 -15.47
N ASP A 267 25.58 18.78 -15.86
CA ASP A 267 26.65 19.17 -14.94
C ASP A 267 26.90 20.67 -15.07
N PHE A 268 26.58 21.42 -14.01
CA PHE A 268 26.88 22.84 -13.91
C PHE A 268 27.06 23.26 -12.46
N LYS A 269 27.73 24.40 -12.25
CA LYS A 269 28.00 24.94 -10.92
C LYS A 269 27.41 26.32 -10.78
N ILE A 270 26.57 26.52 -9.76
CA ILE A 270 26.04 27.84 -9.39
C ILE A 270 26.70 28.24 -8.07
N TYR A 271 27.55 29.27 -8.12
CA TYR A 271 28.40 29.69 -6.99
C TYR A 271 29.25 28.55 -6.43
N LYS A 272 28.94 28.08 -5.22
CA LYS A 272 29.63 26.99 -4.52
C LYS A 272 28.85 25.67 -4.58
N LEU A 273 27.65 25.67 -5.15
CA LEU A 273 26.78 24.49 -5.23
C LEU A 273 26.96 23.81 -6.58
N THR A 274 27.29 22.52 -6.53
CA THR A 274 27.40 21.68 -7.72
C THR A 274 26.03 21.07 -8.03
N PHE A 275 25.64 21.11 -9.31
CA PHE A 275 24.42 20.50 -9.82
C PHE A 275 24.83 19.49 -10.89
N ASN A 276 24.95 18.24 -10.46
CA ASN A 276 25.34 17.08 -11.26
C ASN A 276 24.30 15.96 -11.10
N GLN A 277 24.53 14.80 -11.73
CA GLN A 277 23.63 13.66 -11.70
C GLN A 277 23.35 13.13 -10.28
N ASP A 278 24.33 13.25 -9.37
CA ASP A 278 24.23 12.78 -7.99
C ASP A 278 23.45 13.74 -7.07
N THR A 279 23.58 15.05 -7.29
CA THR A 279 23.03 16.11 -6.42
C THR A 279 21.66 16.62 -6.88
N LEU A 280 21.35 16.59 -8.18
CA LEU A 280 20.07 17.03 -8.73
C LEU A 280 18.85 16.31 -8.11
N PRO A 281 18.90 14.98 -7.87
CA PRO A 281 17.85 14.28 -7.14
C PRO A 281 17.47 14.96 -5.83
N GLY A 282 18.46 15.38 -5.03
CA GLY A 282 18.21 16.06 -3.76
C GLY A 282 17.52 17.41 -3.96
N TRP A 283 18.03 18.26 -4.85
CA TRP A 283 17.46 19.59 -5.09
C TRP A 283 16.03 19.56 -5.62
N ILE A 284 15.73 18.64 -6.54
CA ILE A 284 14.39 18.50 -7.12
C ILE A 284 13.40 17.96 -6.09
N MET A 285 13.86 17.05 -5.23
CA MET A 285 13.04 16.57 -4.12
C MET A 285 12.79 17.68 -3.09
N VAL A 286 13.76 18.56 -2.79
CA VAL A 286 13.54 19.75 -1.95
C VAL A 286 12.41 20.61 -2.53
N LEU A 287 12.47 20.95 -3.82
CA LEU A 287 11.42 21.75 -4.47
C LEU A 287 10.05 21.06 -4.39
N SER A 288 10.01 19.76 -4.65
CA SER A 288 8.77 18.99 -4.63
C SER A 288 8.13 18.93 -3.24
N TRP A 289 8.95 18.79 -2.19
CA TRP A 289 8.47 18.81 -0.80
C TRP A 289 8.01 20.21 -0.36
N ILE A 290 8.58 21.30 -0.87
CA ILE A 290 8.08 22.66 -0.64
C ILE A 290 6.69 22.82 -1.25
N VAL A 291 6.52 22.42 -2.52
CA VAL A 291 5.23 22.48 -3.21
C VAL A 291 4.19 21.65 -2.49
N TYR A 292 4.55 20.42 -2.09
CA TYR A 292 3.66 19.56 -1.30
C TYR A 292 3.29 20.19 0.04
N LEU A 293 4.25 20.78 0.77
CA LEU A 293 4.00 21.43 2.06
C LEU A 293 3.02 22.61 1.93
N LEU A 294 3.18 23.44 0.89
CA LEU A 294 2.26 24.54 0.59
C LEU A 294 0.86 24.01 0.27
N TRP A 295 0.77 22.95 -0.55
CA TRP A 295 -0.51 22.35 -0.92
C TRP A 295 -1.21 21.70 0.30
N LEU A 296 -0.45 21.00 1.13
CA LEU A 296 -0.92 20.40 2.38
C LEU A 296 -1.50 21.47 3.31
N TRP A 297 -0.82 22.60 3.47
CA TRP A 297 -1.26 23.70 4.34
C TRP A 297 -2.59 24.30 3.90
N ILE A 298 -2.82 24.42 2.58
CA ILE A 298 -4.01 25.07 2.03
C ILE A 298 -5.22 24.12 1.99
N SER A 299 -5.00 22.86 1.61
CA SER A 299 -6.09 21.95 1.22
C SER A 299 -6.40 20.84 2.22
N PHE A 300 -5.51 20.56 3.18
CA PHE A 300 -5.74 19.47 4.13
C PHE A 300 -6.75 19.86 5.21
N ARG A 301 -7.80 19.06 5.34
CA ARG A 301 -8.80 19.19 6.40
C ARG A 301 -8.67 18.04 7.37
N GLU A 302 -8.48 18.36 8.65
CA GLU A 302 -8.39 17.38 9.74
C GLU A 302 -9.78 16.72 9.94
N PRO A 303 -9.87 15.38 10.02
CA PRO A 303 -11.14 14.70 10.26
C PRO A 303 -11.69 15.04 11.66
N PRO A 304 -13.02 15.14 11.84
CA PRO A 304 -13.63 15.42 13.14
C PRO A 304 -13.23 14.34 14.16
N GLN A 305 -12.68 14.75 15.30
CA GLN A 305 -12.39 13.82 16.40
C GLN A 305 -13.71 13.35 17.02
N GLU A 306 -13.83 12.04 17.28
CA GLU A 306 -14.81 11.57 18.26
C GLU A 306 -14.43 12.17 19.61
N ILE A 307 -15.11 13.26 19.98
CA ILE A 307 -15.11 13.73 21.36
C ILE A 307 -15.66 12.54 22.15
N LYS A 308 -14.79 11.86 22.89
CA LYS A 308 -15.24 11.08 24.04
C LYS A 308 -15.87 12.09 24.98
N GLU A 309 -17.18 12.33 24.82
CA GLU A 309 -17.96 12.89 25.88
C GLU A 309 -17.73 11.98 27.07
N ASN A 310 -17.03 12.50 28.07
CA ASN A 310 -17.16 12.00 29.42
C ASN A 310 -18.67 11.98 29.68
N ARG A 311 -19.27 10.77 29.66
CA ARG A 311 -20.55 10.53 30.30
C ARG A 311 -20.35 10.80 31.79
N THR A 312 -20.34 12.08 32.15
CA THR A 312 -20.73 12.51 33.47
C THR A 312 -22.18 12.07 33.62
N PRO A 313 -22.55 11.31 34.68
CA PRO A 313 -23.95 11.02 34.94
C PRO A 313 -24.65 12.37 35.09
N ARG A 314 -25.53 12.68 34.15
CA ARG A 314 -26.37 13.86 34.20
C ARG A 314 -27.28 13.69 35.41
N GLU A 315 -26.97 14.39 36.50
CA GLU A 315 -27.89 14.56 37.61
C GLU A 315 -29.18 15.16 37.05
N VAL A 316 -30.22 14.33 36.99
CA VAL A 316 -31.58 14.80 36.77
C VAL A 316 -32.01 15.45 38.07
N HIS A 317 -31.88 16.77 38.15
CA HIS A 317 -32.66 17.56 39.09
C HIS A 317 -34.15 17.43 38.73
N ALA A 318 -34.82 16.45 39.34
CA ALA A 318 -36.26 16.46 39.51
C ALA A 318 -36.56 17.12 40.86
N GLY A 319 -37.32 18.21 40.81
CA GLY A 319 -37.62 19.05 41.96
C GLY A 319 -38.60 18.45 42.97
N SER A 320 -38.66 19.15 44.10
CA SER A 320 -39.71 19.13 45.12
C SER A 320 -39.79 17.91 46.04
N SER A 321 -38.96 17.93 47.08
CA SER A 321 -39.25 17.28 48.37
C SER A 321 -40.23 18.14 49.20
N VAL A 322 -41.43 17.63 49.45
CA VAL A 322 -42.19 17.96 50.67
C VAL A 322 -42.31 16.67 51.48
N ASN A 323 -41.81 16.75 52.70
CA ASN A 323 -41.73 15.67 53.69
C ASN A 323 -43.10 15.08 54.02
N TYR A 324 -43.18 13.74 54.07
CA TYR A 324 -43.91 13.05 55.14
C TYR A 324 -43.19 11.75 55.52
N THR A 325 -42.93 11.65 56.82
CA THR A 325 -42.35 10.55 57.59
C THR A 325 -43.32 9.36 57.68
N VAL A 326 -42.87 8.12 57.39
CA VAL A 326 -43.30 6.89 58.10
C VAL A 326 -42.17 5.84 58.09
N GLU A 327 -41.95 5.28 59.28
CA GLU A 327 -41.07 4.20 59.71
C GLU A 327 -41.22 2.83 59.02
N ASN A 328 -40.14 2.04 59.17
CA ASN A 328 -40.05 0.58 59.34
C ASN A 328 -40.51 -0.37 58.21
N GLY A 329 -39.64 -1.33 57.88
CA GLY A 329 -40.09 -2.64 57.38
C GLY A 329 -39.14 -3.34 56.41
N PHE A 330 -38.51 -4.42 56.90
CA PHE A 330 -37.97 -5.53 56.13
C PHE A 330 -38.83 -5.90 54.89
N THR A 331 -38.20 -6.23 53.76
CA THR A 331 -38.32 -7.55 53.06
C THR A 331 -37.60 -7.57 51.70
N ARG A 332 -36.83 -8.64 51.47
CA ARG A 332 -36.38 -9.12 50.15
C ARG A 332 -37.59 -9.51 49.27
N PRO A 333 -37.51 -9.46 47.94
CA PRO A 333 -38.33 -10.32 47.09
C PRO A 333 -37.59 -11.62 46.78
N LEU A 334 -38.17 -12.71 47.28
CA LEU A 334 -37.97 -14.08 46.84
C LEU A 334 -38.68 -14.30 45.49
N LEU A 335 -38.06 -15.08 44.60
CA LEU A 335 -38.78 -16.06 43.80
C LEU A 335 -38.08 -17.43 43.96
N LEU A 336 -38.68 -18.25 44.83
CA LEU A 336 -38.68 -19.72 44.90
C LEU A 336 -39.42 -20.28 43.65
N ASN A 337 -39.31 -21.51 43.14
CA ASN A 337 -39.10 -22.88 43.64
C ASN A 337 -38.83 -23.76 42.38
N MET A 338 -38.26 -24.98 42.37
CA MET A 338 -38.59 -26.22 43.11
C MET A 338 -37.47 -27.24 42.79
N GLU A 339 -36.70 -27.74 43.78
CA GLU A 339 -36.75 -29.11 44.39
C GLU A 339 -36.33 -30.28 43.47
N SER A 340 -35.52 -31.29 43.85
CA SER A 340 -34.98 -31.69 45.17
C SER A 340 -33.99 -32.89 45.05
N LYS A 341 -33.12 -33.03 46.08
CA LYS A 341 -32.43 -34.25 46.61
C LYS A 341 -31.28 -34.85 45.77
N GLN A 342 -30.14 -35.32 46.30
CA GLN A 342 -29.75 -35.75 47.66
C GLN A 342 -28.20 -35.86 47.78
N GLN A 343 -27.64 -35.20 48.80
CA GLN A 343 -26.60 -35.63 49.76
C GLN A 343 -25.60 -36.77 49.43
N GLY A 344 -24.28 -36.51 49.54
CA GLY A 344 -23.25 -37.54 49.74
C GLY A 344 -21.79 -37.11 49.52
N GLN A 345 -21.12 -36.75 50.62
CA GLN A 345 -19.68 -36.82 50.97
C GLN A 345 -18.56 -36.76 49.90
N ASN A 346 -17.65 -35.80 50.14
CA ASN A 346 -16.19 -35.77 49.93
C ASN A 346 -15.58 -36.64 48.81
N GLU A 347 -14.98 -35.98 47.82
CA GLU A 347 -13.61 -36.27 47.34
C GLU A 347 -13.15 -35.16 46.39
N ASP A 348 -11.84 -34.91 46.41
CA ASP A 348 -11.14 -33.76 45.81
C ASP A 348 -11.44 -33.55 44.32
N GLN A 349 -11.76 -32.30 43.92
CA GLN A 349 -11.65 -31.88 42.53
C GLN A 349 -11.44 -30.35 42.41
N GLU A 350 -10.25 -30.03 41.93
CA GLU A 350 -9.77 -28.73 41.48
C GLU A 350 -10.52 -28.32 40.20
N TYR A 351 -11.43 -27.34 40.26
CA TYR A 351 -11.94 -26.61 39.09
C TYR A 351 -12.37 -25.17 39.44
N ASP A 352 -11.64 -24.24 38.83
CA ASP A 352 -12.09 -23.09 38.03
C ASP A 352 -13.39 -22.36 38.45
N ASP A 353 -13.23 -21.14 38.95
CA ASP A 353 -14.25 -20.10 38.95
C ASP A 353 -13.66 -18.85 38.26
N GLY A 354 -13.91 -18.73 36.96
CA GLY A 354 -15.14 -18.03 36.56
C GLY A 354 -15.13 -16.50 36.64
N GLU A 355 -14.61 -15.87 35.60
CA GLU A 355 -15.42 -14.97 34.76
C GLU A 355 -16.13 -13.73 35.36
N GLU A 356 -15.44 -12.85 36.10
CA GLU A 356 -15.88 -11.44 36.22
C GLU A 356 -14.93 -10.41 35.58
N ASP A 357 -13.78 -10.85 35.07
CA ASP A 357 -12.68 -9.95 34.67
C ASP A 357 -12.51 -9.82 33.13
N SER A 358 -13.39 -10.46 32.35
CA SER A 358 -13.27 -10.58 30.88
C SER A 358 -13.87 -9.40 30.10
N CYS A 359 -14.84 -8.68 30.67
CA CYS A 359 -15.58 -7.65 29.93
C CYS A 359 -14.80 -6.32 29.80
N GLU A 360 -14.00 -5.93 30.80
CA GLU A 360 -13.23 -4.67 30.75
C GLU A 360 -11.95 -4.76 29.90
N LYS A 361 -11.36 -5.95 29.74
CA LYS A 361 -10.14 -6.17 28.94
C LYS A 361 -10.40 -6.17 27.43
N ALA A 362 -11.65 -6.28 26.99
CA ALA A 362 -12.02 -6.34 25.57
C ALA A 362 -11.85 -5.02 24.80
N HIS A 363 -11.84 -3.86 25.49
CA HIS A 363 -11.94 -2.54 24.85
C HIS A 363 -10.69 -1.64 24.95
N LYS A 364 -9.61 -2.07 25.62
CA LYS A 364 -8.41 -1.24 25.83
C LYS A 364 -7.43 -1.35 24.63
N PRO A 365 -6.87 -0.22 24.13
CA PRO A 365 -5.90 -0.22 23.03
C PRO A 365 -4.59 -0.87 23.45
N VAL A 366 -3.88 -1.49 22.49
CA VAL A 366 -2.63 -2.21 22.77
C VAL A 366 -1.50 -1.23 23.09
N THR A 367 -0.83 -1.43 24.23
CA THR A 367 0.20 -0.52 24.77
C THR A 367 1.65 -0.97 24.53
N SER A 368 1.88 -2.20 24.04
CA SER A 368 3.23 -2.77 23.87
C SER A 368 3.33 -3.75 22.70
N ILE A 369 4.51 -3.81 22.06
CA ILE A 369 4.85 -4.72 20.93
C ILE A 369 4.62 -6.19 21.32
N VAL A 370 5.00 -6.59 22.53
CA VAL A 370 4.88 -7.98 22.99
C VAL A 370 3.42 -8.38 23.15
N SER A 371 2.60 -7.45 23.66
CA SER A 371 1.15 -7.64 23.76
C SER A 371 0.50 -7.68 22.38
N ALA A 372 0.94 -6.82 21.45
CA ALA A 372 0.48 -6.83 20.07
C ALA A 372 0.80 -8.18 19.40
N TYR A 373 2.03 -8.67 19.50
CA TYR A 373 2.48 -9.92 18.89
C TYR A 373 1.77 -11.16 19.46
N ARG A 374 1.44 -11.16 20.76
CA ARG A 374 0.63 -12.22 21.38
C ARG A 374 -0.81 -12.22 20.89
N LEU A 375 -1.35 -11.06 20.53
CA LEU A 375 -2.70 -10.91 20.00
C LEU A 375 -2.82 -11.31 18.52
N LEU A 376 -1.69 -11.41 17.80
CA LEU A 376 -1.68 -11.79 16.38
C LEU A 376 -2.02 -13.28 16.25
N THR A 377 -3.07 -13.56 15.47
CA THR A 377 -3.37 -14.93 15.05
C THR A 377 -2.21 -15.49 14.21
N PRO A 378 -2.03 -16.83 14.17
CA PRO A 378 -1.00 -17.46 13.34
C PRO A 378 -1.08 -17.01 11.87
N SER A 379 -2.29 -16.87 11.33
CA SER A 379 -2.56 -16.37 9.97
C SER A 379 -1.98 -14.97 9.73
N VAL A 380 -2.16 -14.03 10.68
CA VAL A 380 -1.59 -12.67 10.55
C VAL A 380 -0.07 -12.69 10.63
N LYS A 381 0.52 -13.53 11.48
CA LYS A 381 1.99 -13.67 11.56
C LYS A 381 2.59 -14.15 10.24
N VAL A 382 1.95 -15.15 9.61
CA VAL A 382 2.37 -15.61 8.28
C VAL A 382 2.23 -14.49 7.26
N GLN A 383 1.12 -13.75 7.24
CA GLN A 383 0.97 -12.65 6.29
C GLN A 383 2.00 -11.52 6.46
N LEU A 384 2.36 -11.18 7.69
CA LEU A 384 3.46 -10.25 7.95
C LEU A 384 4.81 -10.81 7.48
N PHE A 385 5.03 -12.13 7.59
CA PHE A 385 6.23 -12.78 7.09
C PHE A 385 6.27 -12.84 5.56
N VAL A 386 5.15 -13.08 4.88
CA VAL A 386 5.02 -12.97 3.42
C VAL A 386 5.31 -11.53 2.98
N TYR A 387 4.83 -10.54 3.73
CA TYR A 387 5.11 -9.12 3.46
C TYR A 387 6.58 -8.77 3.63
N PHE A 388 7.23 -9.37 4.64
CA PHE A 388 8.67 -9.26 4.83
C PHE A 388 9.42 -9.88 3.64
N MET A 389 9.07 -11.10 3.24
CA MET A 389 9.69 -11.82 2.12
C MET A 389 9.63 -11.03 0.82
N LEU A 390 8.44 -10.54 0.44
CA LEU A 390 8.27 -9.82 -0.81
C LEU A 390 9.06 -8.51 -0.83
N LYS A 391 9.10 -7.78 0.30
CA LYS A 391 9.85 -6.53 0.40
C LYS A 391 11.35 -6.75 0.41
N TYR A 392 11.80 -7.84 1.02
CA TYR A 392 13.20 -8.25 0.97
C TYR A 392 13.63 -8.54 -0.48
N ALA A 393 12.87 -9.37 -1.20
CA ALA A 393 13.19 -9.75 -2.58
C ALA A 393 13.16 -8.55 -3.54
N MET A 394 12.16 -7.67 -3.42
CA MET A 394 12.10 -6.42 -4.20
C MET A 394 13.30 -5.51 -3.92
N GLU A 395 13.67 -5.33 -2.66
CA GLU A 395 14.75 -4.41 -2.31
C GLU A 395 16.09 -4.92 -2.79
N ILE A 396 16.39 -6.21 -2.65
CA ILE A 396 17.59 -6.83 -3.25
C ILE A 396 17.64 -6.50 -4.74
N LEU A 397 16.56 -6.79 -5.47
CA LEU A 397 16.50 -6.57 -6.92
C LEU A 397 16.74 -5.10 -7.31
N LEU A 398 16.09 -4.16 -6.62
CA LEU A 398 16.16 -2.74 -6.97
C LEU A 398 17.48 -2.09 -6.53
N ALA A 399 17.92 -2.35 -5.29
CA ALA A 399 19.10 -1.70 -4.72
C ALA A 399 20.42 -2.23 -5.30
N GLU A 400 20.48 -3.52 -5.68
CA GLU A 400 21.68 -4.07 -6.30
C GLU A 400 21.73 -3.83 -7.82
N ALA A 401 20.65 -3.34 -8.44
CA ALA A 401 20.52 -3.22 -9.88
C ALA A 401 21.64 -2.40 -10.52
N SER A 402 22.03 -1.27 -9.92
CA SER A 402 23.11 -0.44 -10.49
C SER A 402 24.46 -1.17 -10.46
N VAL A 403 24.82 -1.77 -9.32
CA VAL A 403 26.09 -2.50 -9.16
C VAL A 403 26.17 -3.73 -10.07
N ILE A 404 25.11 -4.54 -10.14
CA ILE A 404 25.10 -5.78 -10.94
C ILE A 404 25.14 -5.46 -12.44
N THR A 405 24.35 -4.50 -12.90
CA THR A 405 24.31 -4.16 -14.33
C THR A 405 25.56 -3.42 -14.80
N ALA A 406 26.16 -2.59 -13.95
CA ALA A 406 27.46 -1.99 -14.22
C ALA A 406 28.57 -3.07 -14.32
N TYR A 407 28.57 -4.06 -13.42
CA TYR A 407 29.61 -5.10 -13.40
C TYR A 407 29.47 -6.12 -14.54
N TYR A 408 28.28 -6.68 -14.78
CA TYR A 408 28.08 -7.77 -15.76
C TYR A 408 27.82 -7.26 -17.18
N PHE A 409 27.20 -6.09 -17.33
CA PHE A 409 26.72 -5.60 -18.63
C PHE A 409 27.31 -4.25 -19.04
N ILE A 410 28.09 -3.60 -18.17
CA ILE A 410 28.70 -2.28 -18.41
C ILE A 410 27.62 -1.24 -18.76
N TRP A 411 26.49 -1.31 -18.05
CA TRP A 411 25.41 -0.34 -18.22
C TRP A 411 25.80 1.01 -17.63
N SER A 412 25.46 2.08 -18.34
CA SER A 412 25.51 3.43 -17.79
C SER A 412 24.37 3.67 -16.81
N THR A 413 24.55 4.61 -15.89
CA THR A 413 23.55 5.13 -14.94
C THR A 413 22.21 5.40 -15.62
N SER A 414 22.22 5.99 -16.83
CA SER A 414 21.02 6.25 -17.64
C SER A 414 20.30 4.97 -18.08
N SER A 415 21.05 3.94 -18.46
CA SER A 415 20.48 2.65 -18.87
C SER A 415 19.83 1.93 -17.70
N VAL A 416 20.48 1.97 -16.52
CA VAL A 416 19.92 1.46 -15.26
C VAL A 416 18.65 2.20 -14.88
N ALA A 417 18.66 3.54 -14.97
CA ALA A 417 17.52 4.38 -14.66
C ALA A 417 16.32 4.10 -15.57
N ILE A 418 16.54 3.93 -16.88
CA ILE A 418 15.49 3.54 -17.83
C ILE A 418 14.97 2.13 -17.53
N PHE A 419 15.85 1.18 -17.24
CA PHE A 419 15.46 -0.19 -16.88
C PHE A 419 14.55 -0.20 -15.65
N LEU A 420 14.93 0.47 -14.57
CA LEU A 420 14.14 0.55 -13.34
C LEU A 420 12.82 1.30 -13.54
N ALA A 421 12.82 2.36 -14.36
CA ALA A 421 11.60 3.08 -14.73
C ALA A 421 10.61 2.18 -15.49
N CYS A 422 11.10 1.45 -16.50
CA CYS A 422 10.31 0.48 -17.25
C CYS A 422 9.77 -0.62 -16.34
N LEU A 423 10.62 -1.16 -15.46
CA LEU A 423 10.24 -2.18 -14.47
C LEU A 423 9.10 -1.67 -13.58
N GLY A 424 9.22 -0.47 -13.00
CA GLY A 424 8.18 0.12 -12.16
C GLY A 424 6.88 0.47 -12.92
N LEU A 425 6.96 0.87 -14.19
CA LEU A 425 5.77 1.14 -15.00
C LEU A 425 4.95 -0.12 -15.30
N THR A 426 5.55 -1.32 -15.23
CA THR A 426 4.81 -2.58 -15.41
C THR A 426 3.73 -2.81 -14.34
N VAL A 427 3.80 -2.15 -13.19
CA VAL A 427 2.81 -2.30 -12.11
C VAL A 427 1.43 -1.83 -12.52
N LEU A 428 1.34 -0.76 -13.33
CA LEU A 428 0.05 -0.20 -13.75
C LEU A 428 -0.80 -1.21 -14.55
N PRO A 429 -0.32 -1.78 -15.68
CA PRO A 429 -1.10 -2.77 -16.43
C PRO A 429 -1.34 -4.05 -15.62
N VAL A 430 -0.37 -4.48 -14.81
CA VAL A 430 -0.51 -5.67 -13.97
C VAL A 430 -1.64 -5.50 -12.94
N ASN A 431 -1.70 -4.37 -12.24
CA ASN A 431 -2.76 -4.12 -11.25
C ASN A 431 -4.14 -4.08 -11.90
N ILE A 432 -4.26 -3.55 -13.12
CA ILE A 432 -5.52 -3.58 -13.88
C ILE A 432 -5.92 -5.02 -14.22
N ILE A 433 -4.98 -5.84 -14.70
CA ILE A 433 -5.24 -7.24 -15.05
C ILE A 433 -5.65 -8.05 -13.82
N VAL A 434 -4.92 -7.89 -12.71
CA VAL A 434 -5.19 -8.61 -11.47
C VAL A 434 -6.55 -8.20 -10.88
N GLY A 435 -6.83 -6.90 -10.82
CA GLY A 435 -8.09 -6.39 -10.27
C GLY A 435 -9.31 -6.74 -11.12
N THR A 436 -9.18 -6.77 -12.43
CA THR A 436 -10.33 -6.98 -13.35
C THR A 436 -10.57 -8.45 -13.66
N TYR A 437 -9.51 -9.23 -13.89
CA TYR A 437 -9.62 -10.61 -14.35
C TYR A 437 -9.34 -11.62 -13.23
N ILE A 438 -8.20 -11.51 -12.55
CA ILE A 438 -7.73 -12.55 -11.62
C ILE A 438 -8.58 -12.58 -10.34
N SER A 439 -8.88 -11.42 -9.75
CA SER A 439 -9.68 -11.31 -8.53
C SER A 439 -11.13 -11.82 -8.69
N ASN A 440 -11.64 -11.83 -9.93
CA ASN A 440 -12.97 -12.34 -10.24
C ASN A 440 -12.99 -13.85 -10.49
N MET A 441 -11.87 -14.42 -10.93
CA MET A 441 -11.76 -15.85 -11.27
C MET A 441 -11.23 -16.72 -10.14
N PHE A 442 -10.37 -16.16 -9.28
CA PHE A 442 -9.65 -16.91 -8.25
C PHE A 442 -9.87 -16.33 -6.86
N GLU A 443 -9.82 -17.18 -5.85
CA GLU A 443 -9.85 -16.75 -4.46
C GLU A 443 -8.53 -16.07 -4.05
N GLU A 444 -8.58 -15.04 -3.20
CA GLU A 444 -7.39 -14.28 -2.76
C GLU A 444 -6.26 -15.18 -2.24
N ARG A 445 -6.56 -16.27 -1.52
CA ARG A 445 -5.56 -17.23 -1.02
C ARG A 445 -4.85 -18.02 -2.13
N GLN A 446 -5.54 -18.31 -3.23
CA GLN A 446 -4.94 -18.99 -4.39
C GLN A 446 -3.99 -18.05 -5.13
N VAL A 447 -4.41 -16.80 -5.31
CA VAL A 447 -3.58 -15.76 -5.93
C VAL A 447 -2.34 -15.48 -5.09
N LEU A 448 -2.49 -15.44 -3.76
CA LEU A 448 -1.37 -15.31 -2.81
C LEU A 448 -0.31 -16.40 -3.07
N LEU A 449 -0.69 -17.67 -2.94
CA LEU A 449 0.25 -18.79 -3.10
C LEU A 449 0.85 -18.84 -4.51
N ALA A 450 0.05 -18.59 -5.55
CA ALA A 450 0.54 -18.56 -6.93
C ALA A 450 1.58 -17.44 -7.14
N SER A 451 1.35 -16.26 -6.57
CA SER A 451 2.31 -15.15 -6.64
C SER A 451 3.59 -15.43 -5.86
N GLU A 452 3.54 -16.10 -4.71
CA GLU A 452 4.76 -16.55 -3.99
C GLU A 452 5.59 -17.53 -4.82
N ILE A 453 4.95 -18.50 -5.48
CA ILE A 453 5.63 -19.46 -6.37
C ILE A 453 6.27 -18.73 -7.56
N MET A 454 5.59 -17.74 -8.12
CA MET A 454 6.15 -16.95 -9.22
C MET A 454 7.34 -16.08 -8.77
N VAL A 455 7.33 -15.54 -7.56
CA VAL A 455 8.50 -14.87 -6.95
C VAL A 455 9.66 -15.87 -6.80
N LEU A 456 9.39 -17.08 -6.32
CA LEU A 456 10.40 -18.13 -6.20
C LEU A 456 11.03 -18.47 -7.57
N ILE A 457 10.22 -18.61 -8.62
CA ILE A 457 10.69 -18.85 -9.99
C ILE A 457 11.57 -17.69 -10.46
N GLY A 458 11.16 -16.44 -10.21
CA GLY A 458 11.95 -15.26 -10.55
C GLY A 458 13.32 -15.23 -9.86
N ILE A 459 13.37 -15.58 -8.57
CA ILE A 459 14.62 -15.69 -7.80
C ILE A 459 15.52 -16.80 -8.38
N LEU A 460 14.95 -17.98 -8.68
CA LEU A 460 15.71 -19.11 -9.24
C LEU A 460 16.31 -18.78 -10.62
N LEU A 461 15.56 -18.10 -11.49
CA LEU A 461 16.04 -17.68 -12.81
C LEU A 461 17.14 -16.61 -12.72
N SER A 462 17.20 -15.86 -11.62
CA SER A 462 18.19 -14.79 -11.42
C SER A 462 19.59 -15.31 -11.11
N PHE A 463 19.74 -16.54 -10.60
CA PHE A 463 21.04 -17.11 -10.25
C PHE A 463 21.98 -17.26 -11.45
N HIS A 464 23.25 -16.95 -11.22
CA HIS A 464 24.34 -17.24 -12.14
C HIS A 464 24.87 -18.66 -11.93
N ILE A 465 24.37 -19.63 -12.70
CA ILE A 465 24.70 -21.07 -12.55
C ILE A 465 25.63 -21.59 -13.67
N GLY A 466 25.64 -20.98 -14.87
CA GLY A 466 26.58 -21.28 -15.95
C GLY A 466 26.00 -21.07 -17.36
N ILE A 467 26.86 -20.76 -18.34
CA ILE A 467 26.59 -20.14 -19.68
C ILE A 467 26.42 -18.61 -19.51
N PRO A 468 27.08 -17.72 -20.31
CA PRO A 468 27.34 -16.34 -19.89
C PRO A 468 26.07 -15.63 -19.41
N TYR A 469 26.21 -14.95 -18.26
CA TYR A 469 25.09 -14.21 -17.68
C TYR A 469 24.59 -13.22 -18.72
N SER A 470 23.34 -13.38 -19.13
CA SER A 470 22.81 -12.65 -20.27
C SER A 470 21.84 -11.58 -19.82
N VAL A 471 21.80 -10.46 -20.56
CA VAL A 471 20.82 -9.39 -20.31
C VAL A 471 19.38 -9.93 -20.31
N PRO A 472 18.95 -10.81 -21.24
CA PRO A 472 17.60 -11.37 -21.22
C PRO A 472 17.30 -12.20 -19.97
N GLN A 473 18.29 -12.92 -19.44
CA GLN A 473 18.14 -13.67 -18.19
C GLN A 473 17.88 -12.72 -17.03
N TYR A 474 18.72 -11.70 -16.85
CA TYR A 474 18.58 -10.71 -15.77
C TYR A 474 17.27 -9.92 -15.88
N VAL A 475 16.97 -9.36 -17.05
CA VAL A 475 15.76 -8.56 -17.26
C VAL A 475 14.50 -9.41 -17.12
N GLY A 476 14.50 -10.63 -17.64
CA GLY A 476 13.37 -11.56 -17.55
C GLY A 476 13.11 -12.01 -16.10
N SER A 477 14.16 -12.36 -15.37
CA SER A 477 14.05 -12.78 -13.97
C SER A 477 13.65 -11.62 -13.06
N ALA A 478 14.20 -10.43 -13.29
CA ALA A 478 13.82 -9.19 -12.61
C ALA A 478 12.34 -8.86 -12.81
N LEU A 479 11.86 -8.91 -14.06
CA LEU A 479 10.45 -8.64 -14.38
C LEU A 479 9.52 -9.63 -13.69
N ILE A 480 9.82 -10.93 -13.76
CA ILE A 480 9.01 -11.96 -13.09
C ILE A 480 8.98 -11.73 -11.57
N THR A 481 10.14 -11.47 -10.96
CA THR A 481 10.25 -11.27 -9.50
C THR A 481 9.47 -10.03 -9.07
N PHE A 482 9.70 -8.90 -9.73
CA PHE A 482 9.09 -7.62 -9.37
C PHE A 482 7.57 -7.63 -9.58
N VAL A 483 7.10 -8.05 -10.75
CA VAL A 483 5.66 -8.13 -11.06
C VAL A 483 4.94 -9.05 -10.08
N SER A 484 5.50 -10.23 -9.82
CA SER A 484 4.87 -11.21 -8.92
C SER A 484 4.84 -10.70 -7.48
N ALA A 485 5.89 -10.02 -7.03
CA ALA A 485 5.96 -9.45 -5.69
C ALA A 485 4.96 -8.27 -5.52
N GLU A 486 4.71 -7.47 -6.55
CA GLU A 486 3.71 -6.39 -6.53
C GLU A 486 2.27 -6.93 -6.45
N VAL A 487 1.97 -7.98 -7.22
CA VAL A 487 0.70 -8.70 -7.09
C VAL A 487 0.55 -9.27 -5.68
N LEU A 488 1.60 -9.89 -5.16
CA LEU A 488 1.62 -10.47 -3.82
C LEU A 488 1.40 -9.40 -2.74
N GLU A 489 1.97 -8.20 -2.87
CA GLU A 489 1.73 -7.07 -1.96
C GLU A 489 0.26 -6.66 -1.94
N GLY A 490 -0.35 -6.51 -3.11
CA GLY A 490 -1.77 -6.14 -3.23
C GLY A 490 -2.70 -7.14 -2.55
N VAL A 491 -2.48 -8.44 -2.81
CA VAL A 491 -3.30 -9.53 -2.25
C VAL A 491 -3.07 -9.70 -0.75
N ASN A 492 -1.81 -9.66 -0.31
CA ASN A 492 -1.46 -9.77 1.11
C ASN A 492 -2.08 -8.62 1.92
N LEU A 493 -2.03 -7.38 1.41
CA LEU A 493 -2.64 -6.24 2.10
C LEU A 493 -4.18 -6.37 2.20
N SER A 494 -4.83 -6.89 1.15
CA SER A 494 -6.27 -7.18 1.18
C SER A 494 -6.60 -8.18 2.28
N LEU A 495 -5.91 -9.33 2.31
CA LEU A 495 -6.11 -10.38 3.31
C LEU A 495 -5.81 -9.89 4.73
N LEU A 496 -4.70 -9.17 4.92
CA LEU A 496 -4.32 -8.59 6.20
C LEU A 496 -5.41 -7.66 6.75
N SER A 497 -6.05 -6.86 5.88
CA SER A 497 -7.14 -5.95 6.29
C SER A 497 -8.40 -6.68 6.77
N ARG A 498 -8.64 -7.92 6.30
CA ARG A 498 -9.82 -8.73 6.64
C ARG A 498 -9.59 -9.57 7.90
N VAL A 499 -8.39 -10.11 8.08
CA VAL A 499 -8.06 -11.01 9.20
C VAL A 499 -7.68 -10.21 10.47
N MET A 500 -7.40 -8.92 10.33
CA MET A 500 -6.97 -8.10 11.46
C MET A 500 -8.13 -7.73 12.39
N SER A 501 -7.99 -8.06 13.68
CA SER A 501 -8.97 -7.77 14.73
C SER A 501 -9.27 -6.26 14.86
N SER A 502 -10.52 -5.91 15.18
CA SER A 502 -10.96 -4.55 15.54
C SER A 502 -10.22 -3.96 16.74
N ARG A 503 -9.55 -4.79 17.55
CA ARG A 503 -8.66 -4.33 18.63
C ARG A 503 -7.32 -3.83 18.11
N LEU A 504 -6.85 -4.40 17.01
CA LEU A 504 -5.58 -4.05 16.35
C LEU A 504 -5.77 -2.96 15.28
N SER A 505 -7.00 -2.49 15.06
CA SER A 505 -7.26 -1.25 14.32
C SER A 505 -7.20 0.00 15.21
N ARG A 506 -7.15 -0.16 16.55
CA ARG A 506 -7.14 0.94 17.52
C ARG A 506 -5.82 1.04 18.29
N GLY A 507 -5.18 2.21 18.24
CA GLY A 507 -3.98 2.54 19.02
C GLY A 507 -2.69 2.65 18.19
N THR A 508 -1.55 2.74 18.88
CA THR A 508 -0.22 2.94 18.27
C THR A 508 0.26 1.72 17.49
N TYR A 509 0.05 0.51 18.02
CA TYR A 509 0.43 -0.76 17.38
C TYR A 509 -0.67 -1.30 16.48
N ASN A 510 -1.16 -0.44 15.58
CA ASN A 510 -2.17 -0.84 14.62
C ASN A 510 -1.58 -1.64 13.45
N GLY A 511 -2.45 -2.21 12.62
CA GLY A 511 -2.05 -2.94 11.42
C GLY A 511 -1.20 -2.19 10.41
N GLY A 512 -1.49 -0.89 10.25
CA GLY A 512 -0.73 -0.02 9.38
C GLY A 512 0.72 0.09 9.83
N LEU A 513 0.96 0.22 11.15
CA LEU A 513 2.30 0.18 11.72
C LEU A 513 2.95 -1.18 11.49
N LEU A 514 2.29 -2.29 11.87
CA LEU A 514 2.88 -3.63 11.75
C LEU A 514 3.29 -3.98 10.31
N SER A 515 2.46 -3.68 9.33
CA SER A 515 2.80 -3.85 7.91
C SER A 515 3.96 -2.95 7.49
N THR A 516 3.96 -1.69 7.94
CA THR A 516 5.06 -0.75 7.63
C THR A 516 6.38 -1.21 8.24
N GLU A 517 6.36 -1.66 9.49
CA GLU A 517 7.55 -2.17 10.20
C GLU A 517 8.09 -3.43 9.53
N ALA A 518 7.23 -4.42 9.23
CA ALA A 518 7.66 -5.65 8.57
C ALA A 518 8.35 -5.36 7.22
N GLY A 519 7.75 -4.50 6.39
CA GLY A 519 8.34 -4.14 5.09
C GLY A 519 9.55 -3.22 5.18
N THR A 520 9.70 -2.42 6.24
CA THR A 520 10.87 -1.55 6.42
C THR A 520 12.05 -2.33 6.99
N LEU A 521 11.78 -3.22 7.96
CA LEU A 521 12.78 -4.15 8.47
C LEU A 521 13.34 -5.06 7.37
N ALA A 522 12.48 -5.54 6.47
CA ALA A 522 12.89 -6.30 5.30
C ALA A 522 13.91 -5.54 4.45
N ARG A 523 13.66 -4.26 4.18
CA ARG A 523 14.57 -3.39 3.42
C ARG A 523 15.91 -3.18 4.13
N VAL A 524 15.88 -2.88 5.43
CA VAL A 524 17.10 -2.75 6.26
C VAL A 524 17.96 -4.01 6.17
N ILE A 525 17.35 -5.20 6.29
CA ILE A 525 18.09 -6.46 6.22
C ILE A 525 18.59 -6.71 4.80
N ALA A 526 17.82 -6.41 3.76
CA ALA A 526 18.24 -6.55 2.36
C ALA A 526 19.45 -5.65 2.04
N ASP A 527 19.37 -4.37 2.38
CA ASP A 527 20.45 -3.39 2.18
C ASP A 527 21.73 -3.75 2.95
N GLY A 528 21.55 -4.26 4.18
CA GLY A 528 22.63 -4.83 4.98
C GLY A 528 23.26 -6.04 4.32
N THR A 529 22.45 -6.94 3.75
CA THR A 529 22.91 -8.12 3.00
C THR A 529 23.72 -7.71 1.77
N ILE A 530 23.29 -6.71 1.00
CA ILE A 530 24.03 -6.22 -0.18
C ILE A 530 25.40 -5.73 0.24
N THR A 531 25.45 -4.86 1.26
CA THR A 531 26.71 -4.29 1.76
C THR A 531 27.64 -5.38 2.26
N LEU A 532 27.13 -6.32 3.06
CA LEU A 532 27.91 -7.41 3.64
C LEU A 532 28.43 -8.36 2.54
N SER A 533 27.60 -8.67 1.55
CA SER A 533 27.94 -9.50 0.40
C SER A 533 29.00 -8.83 -0.48
N GLY A 534 29.03 -7.50 -0.52
CA GLY A 534 30.05 -6.71 -1.21
C GLY A 534 31.47 -7.01 -0.72
N TYR A 535 31.67 -7.34 0.57
CA TYR A 535 32.98 -7.72 1.10
C TYR A 535 33.50 -9.05 0.55
N LEU A 536 32.62 -9.91 0.03
CA LEU A 536 32.99 -11.18 -0.61
C LEU A 536 33.35 -11.01 -2.09
N GLY A 537 33.30 -9.77 -2.61
CA GLY A 537 33.64 -9.38 -3.97
C GLY A 537 32.43 -9.24 -4.89
N VAL A 538 32.46 -8.25 -5.78
CA VAL A 538 31.36 -7.88 -6.69
C VAL A 538 30.95 -9.05 -7.61
N GLY A 539 31.90 -9.87 -8.06
CA GLY A 539 31.62 -11.01 -8.94
C GLY A 539 30.85 -12.17 -8.28
N ARG A 540 30.70 -12.19 -6.95
CA ARG A 540 29.86 -13.15 -6.23
C ARG A 540 28.61 -12.51 -5.63
N LEU A 541 28.48 -11.18 -5.74
CA LEU A 541 27.43 -10.39 -5.09
C LEU A 541 26.04 -10.95 -5.39
N LEU A 542 25.71 -11.11 -6.68
CA LEU A 542 24.41 -11.61 -7.15
C LEU A 542 24.02 -12.95 -6.50
N ASN A 543 24.89 -13.96 -6.57
CA ASN A 543 24.55 -15.27 -6.04
C ASN A 543 24.47 -15.28 -4.51
N VAL A 544 25.29 -14.47 -3.83
CA VAL A 544 25.30 -14.40 -2.37
C VAL A 544 24.05 -13.68 -1.85
N THR A 545 23.60 -12.60 -2.49
CA THR A 545 22.38 -11.87 -2.10
C THR A 545 21.11 -12.68 -2.38
N LEU A 546 21.10 -13.50 -3.43
CA LEU A 546 19.97 -14.36 -3.80
C LEU A 546 19.77 -15.58 -2.87
N ILE A 547 20.82 -16.08 -2.19
CA ILE A 547 20.70 -17.25 -1.29
C ILE A 547 19.73 -16.97 -0.12
N PRO A 548 19.88 -15.86 0.65
CA PRO A 548 18.90 -15.49 1.65
C PRO A 548 17.50 -15.28 1.08
N SER A 549 17.38 -14.63 -0.09
CA SER A 549 16.09 -14.43 -0.77
C SER A 549 15.38 -15.76 -1.04
N LEU A 550 16.13 -16.74 -1.55
CA LEU A 550 15.62 -18.09 -1.83
C LEU A 550 15.14 -18.78 -0.55
N PHE A 551 15.94 -18.74 0.53
CA PHE A 551 15.59 -19.37 1.80
C PHE A 551 14.34 -18.74 2.43
N ILE A 552 14.26 -17.40 2.46
CA ILE A 552 13.10 -16.68 3.01
C ILE A 552 11.85 -16.98 2.18
N CYS A 553 11.96 -17.02 0.86
CA CYS A 553 10.85 -17.34 -0.05
C CYS A 553 10.33 -18.78 0.13
N ILE A 554 11.22 -19.78 0.19
CA ILE A 554 10.81 -21.17 0.44
C ILE A 554 10.13 -21.30 1.80
N THR A 555 10.69 -20.65 2.83
CA THR A 555 10.11 -20.67 4.18
C THR A 555 8.73 -20.00 4.21
N SER A 556 8.53 -18.91 3.45
CA SER A 556 7.22 -18.23 3.41
C SER A 556 6.17 -19.10 2.74
N ILE A 557 6.50 -19.75 1.61
CA ILE A 557 5.60 -20.67 0.92
C ILE A 557 5.19 -21.83 1.84
N ILE A 558 6.14 -22.41 2.57
CA ILE A 558 5.86 -23.48 3.55
C ILE A 558 4.91 -22.97 4.63
N ALA A 559 5.15 -21.78 5.19
CA ALA A 559 4.30 -21.18 6.21
C ALA A 559 2.88 -20.86 5.69
N THR A 560 2.77 -20.37 4.45
CA THR A 560 1.50 -20.13 3.76
C THR A 560 0.73 -21.43 3.58
N CYS A 561 1.38 -22.52 3.17
CA CYS A 561 0.74 -23.84 3.04
C CYS A 561 0.16 -24.34 4.38
N PHE A 562 0.87 -24.15 5.50
CA PHE A 562 0.36 -24.55 6.82
C PHE A 562 -0.83 -23.72 7.31
N THR A 563 -0.92 -22.45 6.88
CA THR A 563 -2.00 -21.53 7.29
C THR A 563 -3.08 -21.34 6.22
N TYR A 564 -2.98 -22.05 5.09
CA TYR A 564 -3.82 -21.87 3.91
C TYR A 564 -5.32 -21.97 4.21
N ASN A 565 -5.71 -22.92 5.07
CA ASN A 565 -7.11 -23.13 5.46
C ASN A 565 -7.59 -22.15 6.53
N SER A 566 -6.68 -21.48 7.25
CA SER A 566 -6.97 -20.51 8.33
C SER A 566 -7.04 -19.06 7.81
N LEU A 567 -6.88 -18.84 6.50
CA LEU A 567 -6.93 -17.52 5.87
C LEU A 567 -8.37 -16.99 5.64
N TYR A 568 -9.39 -17.78 6.02
CA TYR A 568 -10.80 -17.44 5.95
C TYR A 568 -11.51 -17.67 7.27
#